data_AF-A0A954WJ75-F1
#
_entry.id   AF-A0A954WJ75-F1
#
_cell.length_a   1.000
_cell.length_b   1.000
_cell.length_c   1.000
_cell.angle_alpha   90.00
_cell.angle_beta   90.00
_cell.angle_gamma   90.00
#
_symmetry.space_group_name_H-M   'P 1'
#
loop_
_entity.id
_entity.type
_entity.pdbx_description
1 polymer ?
#
loop_
_entity_poly.entity_id
_entity_poly.type
_entity_poly.pdbx_seq_one_letter_code
_entity_poly.pdbx_strand_id
1 'polypeptide(L)' 'GTNVREAIESLDDQFPGLRDRLCRADALAPGLQVSIDNVMNSRGLRAKLGPHSAIHFIPAIGGG' A
#
# COMPACT_ATOMS: atom_id res chain seq x y z
N GLY A 1 1.14 9.00 -13.87
CA GLY A 1 0.30 9.39 -12.73
C GLY A 1 0.45 8.31 -11.71
N THR A 2 1.10 8.61 -10.60
CA THR A 2 1.65 7.60 -9.69
C THR A 2 0.54 6.87 -8.95
N ASN A 3 0.67 5.57 -8.76
CA ASN A 3 -0.25 4.77 -7.95
C ASN A 3 0.49 4.09 -6.80
N VAL A 4 -0.26 3.53 -5.84
CA VAL A 4 0.31 2.88 -4.65
C VAL A 4 1.24 1.72 -5.02
N ARG A 5 0.92 0.95 -6.05
CA ARG A 5 1.80 -0.12 -6.54
C ARG A 5 3.14 0.43 -7.02
N GLU A 6 3.14 1.43 -7.89
CA GLU A 6 4.36 2.06 -8.41
C GLU A 6 5.22 2.64 -7.26
N ALA A 7 4.58 3.21 -6.24
CA ALA A 7 5.28 3.69 -5.05
C ALA A 7 5.92 2.54 -4.25
N ILE A 8 5.21 1.42 -4.07
CA ILE A 8 5.75 0.23 -3.39
C ILE A 8 6.89 -0.39 -4.20
N GLU A 9 6.77 -0.49 -5.52
CA GLU A 9 7.82 -1.02 -6.41
C GLU A 9 9.08 -0.15 -6.33
N SER A 10 8.93 1.18 -6.40
CA SER A 10 10.07 2.10 -6.25
C SER A 10 10.72 2.05 -4.86
N LEU A 11 9.95 1.73 -3.83
CA LEU A 11 10.49 1.49 -2.48
C LEU A 11 11.16 0.11 -2.36
N ASP A 12 10.66 -0.90 -3.06
CA ASP A 12 11.26 -2.24 -3.08
C ASP A 12 12.63 -2.24 -3.78
N ASP A 13 12.80 -1.41 -4.82
CA ASP A 13 14.10 -1.17 -5.46
C ASP A 13 15.14 -0.60 -4.46
N GLN A 14 14.68 0.22 -3.50
CA GLN A 14 15.53 0.81 -2.46
C GLN A 14 15.68 -0.11 -1.24
N PHE A 15 14.65 -0.92 -0.95
CA PHE A 15 14.56 -1.82 0.20
C PHE A 15 14.08 -3.21 -0.27
N PRO A 16 14.99 -4.06 -0.76
CA PRO A 16 14.63 -5.35 -1.35
C PRO A 16 13.82 -6.21 -0.38
N GLY A 17 12.63 -6.65 -0.79
CA GLY A 17 11.74 -7.52 -0.01
C GLY A 17 10.67 -6.78 0.78
N LEU A 18 10.56 -5.45 0.62
CA LEU A 18 9.46 -4.67 1.17
C LEU A 18 8.13 -5.06 0.52
N ARG A 19 8.12 -5.22 -0.81
CA ARG A 19 6.92 -5.57 -1.57
C ARG A 19 6.32 -6.88 -1.08
N ASP A 20 7.14 -7.90 -0.86
CA ASP A 20 6.67 -9.22 -0.40
C ASP A 20 6.12 -9.21 1.03
N ARG A 21 6.51 -8.23 1.85
CA ARG A 21 5.93 -8.02 3.19
C ARG A 21 4.58 -7.32 3.15
N LEU A 22 4.40 -6.37 2.24
CA LEU A 22 3.18 -5.54 2.14
C LEU A 22 2.13 -6.12 1.19
N CYS A 23 2.57 -6.82 0.15
CA CYS A 23 1.75 -7.35 -0.93
C CYS A 23 1.90 -8.87 -1.01
N ARG A 24 0.78 -9.56 -1.27
CA ARG A 24 0.76 -10.97 -1.62
C ARG A 24 0.33 -11.11 -3.08
N ALA A 25 1.27 -11.51 -3.92
CA ALA A 25 1.10 -11.57 -5.38
C ALA A 25 0.70 -10.21 -5.97
N ASP A 26 -0.59 -10.05 -6.31
CA ASP A 26 -1.10 -8.87 -7.00
C ASP A 26 -2.06 -8.01 -6.14
N ALA A 27 -2.14 -8.33 -4.85
CA ALA A 27 -2.97 -7.66 -3.85
C ALA A 27 -2.18 -7.32 -2.59
N LEU A 28 -2.73 -6.46 -1.72
CA LEU A 28 -2.20 -6.24 -0.37
C LEU A 28 -2.28 -7.54 0.44
N ALA A 29 -1.35 -7.69 1.39
CA ALA A 29 -1.34 -8.85 2.26
C ALA A 29 -2.69 -9.01 3.00
N PRO A 30 -3.22 -10.24 3.12
CA PRO A 30 -4.45 -10.48 3.87
C PRO A 30 -4.20 -10.11 5.34
N GLY A 31 -4.92 -9.10 5.83
CA GLY A 31 -4.66 -8.50 7.14
C GLY A 31 -3.93 -7.16 7.09
N LEU A 32 -3.75 -6.56 5.92
CA LEU A 32 -3.18 -5.22 5.76
C LEU A 32 -4.16 -4.30 5.02
N GLN A 33 -4.32 -3.09 5.55
CA GLN A 33 -5.10 -2.02 4.94
C GLN A 33 -4.18 -0.86 4.54
N VAL A 34 -4.58 -0.14 3.50
CA VAL A 34 -3.92 1.08 3.02
C VAL A 34 -4.89 2.23 3.14
N SER A 35 -4.46 3.30 3.80
CA SER A 35 -5.10 4.61 3.72
C SER A 35 -4.18 5.61 3.04
N ILE A 36 -4.79 6.55 2.32
CA ILE A 36 -4.08 7.60 1.58
C ILE A 36 -4.64 8.92 2.05
N ASP A 37 -3.78 9.82 2.54
CA ASP A 37 -4.19 11.14 3.03
C ASP A 37 -5.35 11.06 4.05
N ASN A 38 -5.27 10.07 4.94
CA ASN A 38 -6.27 9.76 5.97
C ASN A 38 -7.65 9.29 5.44
N VAL A 39 -7.74 8.98 4.14
CA VAL A 39 -8.95 8.43 3.51
C VAL A 39 -8.75 6.94 3.20
N MET A 40 -9.70 6.12 3.64
CA MET A 40 -9.69 4.69 3.32
C MET A 40 -10.08 4.50 1.85
N ASN A 41 -9.18 3.92 1.06
CA ASN A 41 -9.41 3.75 -0.38
C ASN A 41 -9.64 2.28 -0.72
N SER A 42 -10.82 1.96 -1.25
CA SER A 42 -11.17 0.60 -1.69
C SER A 42 -10.38 0.14 -2.93
N ARG A 43 -9.67 1.05 -3.62
CA ARG A 43 -8.85 0.72 -4.79
C ARG A 43 -7.48 0.13 -4.43
N GLY A 44 -7.10 0.11 -3.15
CA GLY A 44 -5.86 -0.49 -2.65
C GLY A 44 -4.64 -0.05 -3.46
N LEU A 45 -3.97 -1.02 -4.09
CA LEU A 45 -2.76 -0.80 -4.90
C LEU A 45 -2.96 0.07 -6.16
N ARG A 46 -4.18 0.12 -6.71
CA ARG A 46 -4.51 0.91 -7.91
C ARG A 46 -4.93 2.34 -7.59
N ALA A 47 -4.94 2.72 -6.32
CA ALA A 47 -5.25 4.08 -5.93
C ALA A 47 -4.20 5.05 -6.48
N LYS A 48 -4.66 6.15 -7.07
CA LYS A 48 -3.79 7.24 -7.52
C LYS A 48 -3.26 8.01 -6.32
N LEU A 49 -2.00 8.43 -6.41
CA LEU A 49 -1.30 9.23 -5.44
C LEU A 49 -0.99 10.62 -6.03
N GLY A 50 -1.10 11.64 -5.19
CA GLY A 50 -0.53 12.95 -5.45
C GLY A 50 0.96 13.00 -5.07
N PRO A 51 1.66 14.07 -5.48
CA PRO A 51 3.09 14.25 -5.17
C PRO A 51 3.39 14.40 -3.66
N HIS A 52 2.38 14.73 -2.85
CA HIS A 52 2.49 14.88 -1.40
C HIS A 52 1.58 13.90 -0.64
N SER A 53 1.07 12.86 -1.31
CA SER A 53 0.17 11.92 -0.66
C SER A 53 0.91 11.05 0.35
N ALA A 54 0.37 10.96 1.56
CA ALA A 54 0.88 10.08 2.61
C ALA A 54 0.17 8.72 2.55
N ILE A 55 0.95 7.63 2.50
CA ILE A 55 0.45 6.26 2.50
C ILE A 55 0.65 5.67 3.89
N HIS A 56 -0.43 5.21 4.52
CA HIS A 56 -0.36 4.51 5.79
C HIS A 56 -0.76 3.05 5.60
N PHE A 57 0.14 2.15 6.00
CA PHE A 57 -0.12 0.72 6.06
C PHE A 57 -0.57 0.36 7.48
N ILE A 58 -1.83 -0.03 7.62
CA ILE A 58 -2.43 -0.32 8.91
C ILE A 58 -2.70 -1.82 8.95
N PRO A 59 -2.16 -2.57 9.93
CA PRO A 59 -2.57 -3.95 10.11
C PRO A 59 -4.07 -3.97 10.39
N ALA A 60 -4.82 -4.75 9.62
CA ALA A 60 -6.21 -5.01 9.91
C ALA A 60 -6.23 -5.75 11.25
N ILE A 61 -6.54 -5.03 12.32
CA ILE A 61 -6.82 -5.64 13.60
C ILE A 61 -8.10 -6.45 13.38
N GLY A 62 -7.94 -7.75 13.22
CA GLY A 62 -9.05 -8.69 13.27
C GLY A 62 -9.65 -8.58 14.66
N GLY A 63 -10.79 -7.89 14.77
CA GLY A 63 -11.67 -8.07 15.91
C GLY A 63 -12.07 -9.54 15.97
N GLY A 64 -11.78 -10.19 17.09
CA GLY A 64 -12.40 -11.47 17.43
C GLY A 64 -13.89 -11.33 17.65
#